data_AF-A0A7J8GS56-F1
#
_entry.id   AF-A0A7J8GS56-F1
#
_cell.length_a   1.000
_cell.length_b   1.000
_cell.length_c   1.000
_cell.angle_alpha   90.00
_cell.angle_beta   90.00
_cell.angle_gamma   90.00
#
_symmetry.space_group_name_H-M   'P 1'
#
loop_
_entity.id
_entity.type
_entity.pdbx_description
1 polymer ?
#
loop_
_entity_poly.entity_id
_entity_poly.type
_entity_poly.pdbx_seq_one_letter_code
_entity_poly.pdbx_strand_id
1 'polypeptide(L)'
;MEMEEGNPSSSEEEEEEEEDVALDSDMEQALLTFAKNSGTMNKYPTWRRTLLRRAKEEEMKRFCKAQAIQRRLNEIEAALRELEAQGMRLELALRNQSSSPEEQKALWLEQLLHLVEKKNSLVAEEAELMITVQELSLEEKQLQLDQELRGYMNRDEVLKTAADRQAEEQILRKLVNVVNQRDALIRFQEQHRLSELAAGPGAQS
;
A
#
# COMPACT_ATOMS: atom_id res chain seq x y z
N MET A 1 66.47 20.69 -13.72
CA MET A 1 66.13 19.45 -12.99
C MET A 1 64.69 19.65 -12.53
N GLU A 2 63.67 19.19 -13.25
CA GLU A 2 63.28 17.76 -13.45
C GLU A 2 63.02 17.09 -12.08
N MET A 3 61.89 16.47 -11.74
CA MET A 3 60.61 16.16 -12.43
C MET A 3 59.47 16.02 -11.38
N GLU A 4 58.23 16.04 -11.89
CA GLU A 4 57.03 15.29 -11.49
C GLU A 4 56.64 15.15 -10.01
N GLU A 5 55.42 15.62 -9.66
CA GLU A 5 54.38 14.77 -9.06
C GLU A 5 52.99 15.39 -9.33
N GLY A 6 52.01 14.52 -9.62
CA GLY A 6 50.62 14.78 -9.26
C GLY A 6 49.67 15.22 -10.38
N ASN A 7 49.22 14.26 -11.17
CA ASN A 7 48.00 14.28 -11.96
C ASN A 7 46.81 14.96 -11.21
N PRO A 8 46.10 15.97 -11.77
CA PRO A 8 44.84 16.40 -11.19
C PRO A 8 43.78 15.36 -11.58
N SER A 9 43.34 14.59 -10.59
CA SER A 9 42.22 13.66 -10.69
C SER A 9 41.00 14.40 -11.25
N SER A 10 40.60 14.01 -12.45
CA SER A 10 39.32 14.33 -13.07
C SER A 10 38.20 13.93 -12.11
N SER A 11 37.53 14.92 -11.53
CA SER A 11 36.30 14.70 -10.78
C SER A 11 35.17 14.68 -11.80
N GLU A 12 34.92 13.51 -12.36
CA GLU A 12 33.74 13.23 -13.17
C GLU A 12 32.52 13.44 -12.25
N GLU A 13 31.85 14.57 -12.42
CA GLU A 13 30.48 14.73 -11.94
C GLU A 13 29.61 13.86 -12.84
N GLU A 14 29.30 12.65 -12.36
CA GLU A 14 28.27 11.81 -12.96
C GLU A 14 26.92 12.55 -12.79
N GLU A 15 26.51 13.25 -13.84
CA GLU A 15 25.14 13.68 -14.03
C GLU A 15 24.30 12.43 -14.30
N GLU A 16 23.86 11.77 -13.23
CA GLU A 16 22.76 10.81 -13.32
C GLU A 16 21.51 11.58 -13.77
N GLU A 17 21.18 11.48 -15.06
CA GLU A 17 19.89 11.87 -15.60
C GLU A 17 18.80 10.98 -14.96
N GLU A 18 18.29 11.39 -13.80
CA GLU A 18 17.06 10.81 -13.24
C GLU A 18 15.91 11.11 -14.19
N GLU A 19 15.24 10.07 -14.71
CA GLU A 19 13.97 10.20 -15.41
C GLU A 19 13.00 11.05 -14.56
N ASP A 20 12.60 12.19 -15.14
CA ASP A 20 11.74 13.20 -14.55
C ASP A 20 10.28 12.70 -14.49
N VAL A 21 10.00 11.85 -13.50
CA VAL A 21 8.64 11.64 -13.04
C VAL A 21 8.27 12.85 -12.19
N ALA A 22 7.57 13.79 -12.82
CA ALA A 22 7.14 15.05 -12.23
C ALA A 22 6.44 14.81 -10.89
N LEU A 23 6.98 15.43 -9.83
CA LEU A 23 6.36 15.44 -8.51
C LEU A 23 5.04 16.21 -8.55
N ASP A 24 4.15 15.93 -7.59
CA ASP A 24 2.98 16.78 -7.37
C ASP A 24 3.43 18.21 -7.03
N SER A 25 2.94 19.19 -7.79
CA SER A 25 3.38 20.59 -7.74
C SER A 25 3.21 21.20 -6.34
N ASP A 26 2.22 20.71 -5.60
CA ASP A 26 1.90 21.16 -4.26
C ASP A 26 2.96 20.72 -3.23
N MET A 27 3.57 19.54 -3.42
CA MET A 27 4.64 19.04 -2.56
C MET A 27 5.95 19.81 -2.76
N GLU A 28 6.29 20.15 -4.00
CA GLU A 28 7.44 21.03 -4.29
C GLU A 28 7.28 22.42 -3.69
N GLN A 29 6.07 22.99 -3.77
CA GLN A 29 5.77 24.29 -3.18
C GLN A 29 5.84 24.28 -1.63
N ALA A 30 5.39 23.20 -0.99
CA ALA A 30 5.50 23.01 0.45
C ALA A 30 6.96 22.92 0.92
N LEU A 31 7.81 22.22 0.16
CA LEU A 31 9.25 22.13 0.42
C LEU A 31 9.95 23.48 0.19
N LEU A 32 9.55 24.23 -0.83
CA LEU A 32 10.07 25.58 -1.11
C LEU A 32 9.71 26.58 -0.02
N THR A 33 8.47 26.57 0.47
CA THR A 33 8.02 27.46 1.55
C THR A 33 8.73 27.13 2.87
N PHE A 34 8.85 25.84 3.19
CA PHE A 34 9.64 25.39 4.35
C PHE A 34 11.10 25.86 4.27
N ALA A 35 11.73 25.68 3.12
CA ALA A 35 13.09 26.13 2.83
C ALA A 35 13.30 27.64 2.99
N LYS A 36 12.32 28.45 2.57
CA LYS A 36 12.35 29.92 2.68
C LYS A 36 12.18 30.40 4.14
N ASN A 37 11.41 29.67 4.93
CA ASN A 37 11.11 30.01 6.33
C ASN A 37 12.25 29.61 7.28
N SER A 38 13.05 28.60 6.95
CA SER A 38 14.21 28.17 7.72
C SER A 38 15.51 28.89 7.29
N GLY A 39 15.77 30.08 7.81
CA GLY A 39 16.98 30.86 7.48
C GLY A 39 18.33 30.14 7.75
N THR A 40 18.33 29.09 8.57
CA THR A 40 19.47 28.21 8.86
C THR A 40 19.83 27.23 7.74
N MET A 41 18.89 26.94 6.85
CA MET A 41 19.04 25.90 5.84
C MET A 41 19.77 26.34 4.55
N ASN A 42 20.02 27.65 4.35
CA ASN A 42 20.88 28.10 3.25
C ASN A 42 22.36 27.64 3.39
N LYS A 43 22.76 27.10 4.54
CA LYS A 43 24.12 26.61 4.81
C LYS A 43 24.45 25.26 4.18
N TYR A 44 23.45 24.47 3.71
CA TYR A 44 23.69 23.14 3.13
C TYR A 44 22.88 22.94 1.83
N PRO A 45 23.32 23.44 0.67
CA PRO A 45 22.53 23.43 -0.57
C PRO A 45 21.96 22.06 -0.96
N THR A 46 22.64 20.97 -0.57
CA THR A 46 22.29 19.58 -0.86
C THR A 46 21.15 19.03 -0.02
N TRP A 47 20.80 19.60 1.14
CA TRP A 47 19.71 19.07 1.98
C TRP A 47 18.36 19.11 1.25
N ARG A 48 18.13 20.12 0.39
CA ARG A 48 16.91 20.24 -0.42
C ARG A 48 16.79 19.04 -1.36
N ARG A 49 17.86 18.75 -2.11
CA ARG A 49 17.95 17.58 -3.00
C ARG A 49 17.70 16.28 -2.25
N THR A 50 18.31 16.10 -1.07
CA THR A 50 18.10 14.90 -0.25
C THR A 50 16.66 14.78 0.25
N LEU A 51 16.01 15.87 0.63
CA LEU A 51 14.63 15.86 1.11
C LEU A 51 13.63 15.57 -0.01
N LEU A 52 13.81 16.20 -1.19
CA LEU A 52 13.00 15.92 -2.37
C LEU A 52 13.17 14.46 -2.81
N ARG A 53 14.41 13.96 -2.86
CA ARG A 53 14.69 12.56 -3.22
C ARG A 53 13.98 11.59 -2.27
N ARG A 54 14.04 11.84 -0.96
CA ARG A 54 13.32 11.02 0.04
C ARG A 54 11.80 11.06 -0.16
N ALA A 55 11.23 12.23 -0.42
CA ALA A 55 9.80 12.35 -0.70
C ALA A 55 9.40 11.53 -1.95
N LYS A 56 10.16 11.66 -3.05
CA LYS A 56 9.99 10.88 -4.29
C LYS A 56 10.12 9.37 -4.04
N GLU A 57 11.13 8.95 -3.29
CA GLU A 57 11.32 7.54 -2.92
C GLU A 57 10.16 6.99 -2.11
N GLU A 58 9.62 7.76 -1.16
CA GLU A 58 8.47 7.32 -0.36
C GLU A 58 7.19 7.22 -1.19
N GLU A 59 6.94 8.17 -2.08
CA GLU A 59 5.84 8.11 -3.04
C GLU A 59 5.96 6.89 -3.95
N MET A 60 7.14 6.68 -4.53
CA MET A 60 7.43 5.51 -5.36
C MET A 60 7.24 4.19 -4.59
N LYS A 61 7.68 4.11 -3.33
CA LYS A 61 7.47 2.92 -2.49
C LYS A 61 5.98 2.62 -2.28
N ARG A 62 5.16 3.66 -2.04
CA ARG A 62 3.70 3.50 -1.89
C ARG A 62 3.06 3.03 -3.20
N PHE A 63 3.45 3.64 -4.31
CA PHE A 63 2.98 3.26 -5.64
C PHE A 63 3.34 1.80 -5.98
N CYS A 64 4.60 1.41 -5.82
CA CYS A 64 5.06 0.04 -6.06
C CYS A 64 4.33 -0.96 -5.17
N LYS A 65 4.07 -0.62 -3.89
CA LYS A 65 3.28 -1.47 -2.98
C LYS A 65 1.85 -1.67 -3.50
N ALA A 66 1.18 -0.59 -3.90
CA ALA A 66 -0.17 -0.66 -4.46
C ALA A 66 -0.22 -1.49 -5.76
N GLN A 67 0.76 -1.28 -6.65
CA GLN A 67 0.87 -2.01 -7.90
C GLN A 67 1.09 -3.51 -7.67
N ALA A 68 1.96 -3.87 -6.72
CA ALA A 68 2.22 -5.27 -6.37
C ALA A 68 0.95 -5.97 -5.85
N ILE A 69 0.17 -5.29 -5.00
CA ILE A 69 -1.12 -5.80 -4.51
C ILE A 69 -2.10 -6.00 -5.67
N GLN A 70 -2.24 -5.01 -6.56
CA GLN A 70 -3.15 -5.12 -7.70
C GLN A 70 -2.77 -6.28 -8.63
N ARG A 71 -1.47 -6.46 -8.88
CA ARG A 71 -0.98 -7.61 -9.65
C ARG A 71 -1.38 -8.91 -8.99
N ARG A 72 -1.18 -9.04 -7.68
CA ARG A 72 -1.51 -10.25 -6.94
C ARG A 72 -3.00 -10.55 -6.95
N LEU A 73 -3.86 -9.53 -6.80
CA LEU A 73 -5.32 -9.68 -6.91
C LEU A 73 -5.72 -10.21 -8.30
N ASN A 74 -5.10 -9.70 -9.37
CA ASN A 74 -5.36 -10.19 -10.73
C ASN A 74 -4.93 -11.66 -10.92
N GLU A 75 -3.81 -12.06 -10.31
CA GLU A 75 -3.33 -13.45 -10.30
C GLU A 75 -4.31 -14.37 -9.56
N ILE A 76 -4.83 -13.95 -8.41
CA ILE A 76 -5.84 -14.69 -7.64
C ILE A 76 -7.12 -14.82 -8.44
N GLU A 77 -7.60 -13.73 -9.05
CA GLU A 77 -8.81 -13.75 -9.87
C GLU A 77 -8.68 -14.71 -11.06
N ALA A 78 -7.53 -14.72 -11.74
CA ALA A 78 -7.25 -15.67 -12.80
C ALA A 78 -7.24 -17.13 -12.28
N ALA A 79 -6.63 -17.38 -11.13
CA ALA A 79 -6.62 -18.71 -10.51
C ALA A 79 -8.02 -19.17 -10.10
N LEU A 80 -8.85 -18.28 -9.54
CA LEU A 80 -10.25 -18.58 -9.18
C LEU A 80 -11.08 -18.97 -10.41
N ARG A 81 -10.95 -18.24 -11.53
CA ARG A 81 -11.64 -18.60 -12.78
C ARG A 81 -11.25 -19.99 -13.29
N GLU A 82 -9.98 -20.36 -13.20
CA GLU A 82 -9.51 -21.69 -13.59
C GLU A 82 -10.05 -22.79 -12.67
N LEU A 83 -10.12 -22.54 -11.35
CA LEU A 83 -10.73 -23.47 -10.40
C LEU A 83 -12.23 -23.62 -10.61
N GLU A 84 -12.93 -22.55 -10.99
CA GLU A 84 -14.34 -22.61 -11.36
C GLU A 84 -14.56 -23.44 -12.62
N ALA A 85 -13.71 -23.28 -13.64
CA ALA A 85 -13.74 -24.10 -14.84
C ALA A 85 -13.45 -25.58 -14.56
N GLN A 86 -12.51 -25.88 -13.65
CA GLN A 86 -12.24 -27.24 -13.17
C GLN A 86 -13.43 -27.81 -12.40
N GLY A 87 -14.02 -27.02 -11.51
CA GLY A 87 -15.22 -27.39 -10.74
C GLY A 87 -16.41 -27.71 -11.64
N MET A 88 -16.68 -26.89 -12.66
CA MET A 88 -17.73 -27.16 -13.64
C MET A 88 -17.50 -28.47 -14.41
N ARG A 89 -16.26 -28.74 -14.82
CA ARG A 89 -15.92 -30.01 -15.50
C ARG A 89 -16.13 -31.22 -14.60
N LEU A 90 -15.72 -31.11 -13.33
CA LEU A 90 -15.89 -32.16 -12.34
C LEU A 90 -17.37 -32.41 -12.03
N GLU A 91 -18.16 -31.35 -11.91
CA GLU A 91 -19.60 -31.40 -11.66
C GLU A 91 -20.36 -32.04 -12.82
N LEU A 92 -20.02 -31.67 -14.06
CA LEU A 92 -20.56 -32.28 -15.26
C LEU A 92 -20.20 -33.77 -15.35
N ALA A 93 -18.94 -34.12 -15.07
CA ALA A 93 -18.49 -35.51 -15.07
C ALA A 93 -19.23 -36.36 -14.03
N LEU A 94 -19.51 -35.78 -12.85
CA LEU A 94 -20.26 -36.44 -11.77
C LEU A 94 -21.72 -36.67 -12.16
N ARG A 95 -22.38 -35.69 -12.77
CA ARG A 95 -23.77 -35.84 -13.26
C ARG A 95 -23.89 -36.92 -14.33
N ASN A 96 -22.90 -37.02 -15.21
CA ASN A 96 -22.90 -38.01 -16.30
C ASN A 96 -22.54 -39.43 -15.83
N GLN A 97 -21.96 -39.59 -14.64
CA GLN A 97 -21.47 -40.87 -14.10
C GLN A 97 -22.27 -41.33 -12.87
N SER A 98 -23.58 -41.08 -12.83
CA SER A 98 -24.45 -41.35 -11.69
C SER A 98 -24.51 -42.81 -11.21
N SER A 99 -24.05 -43.78 -12.02
CA SER A 99 -23.97 -45.20 -11.68
C SER A 99 -22.55 -45.70 -11.37
N SER A 100 -21.59 -44.82 -11.09
CA SER A 100 -20.19 -45.22 -10.84
C SER A 100 -20.00 -46.00 -9.52
N PRO A 101 -19.01 -46.92 -9.46
CA PRO A 101 -18.58 -47.57 -8.21
C PRO A 101 -18.25 -46.58 -7.09
N GLU A 102 -18.37 -47.03 -5.83
CA GLU A 102 -18.08 -46.23 -4.64
C GLU A 102 -16.65 -45.67 -4.61
N GLU A 103 -15.66 -46.42 -5.12
CA GLU A 103 -14.27 -45.98 -5.21
C GLU A 103 -14.10 -44.73 -6.09
N GLN A 104 -14.83 -44.65 -7.21
CA GLN A 104 -14.82 -43.45 -8.06
C GLN A 104 -15.48 -42.27 -7.35
N LYS A 105 -16.58 -42.50 -6.61
CA LYS A 105 -17.22 -41.44 -5.81
C LYS A 105 -16.27 -40.87 -4.74
N ALA A 106 -15.50 -41.72 -4.07
CA ALA A 106 -14.50 -41.30 -3.10
C ALA A 106 -13.43 -40.39 -3.75
N LEU A 107 -12.91 -40.78 -4.92
CA LEU A 107 -11.94 -39.99 -5.68
C LEU A 107 -12.51 -38.62 -6.11
N TRP A 108 -13.78 -38.57 -6.54
CA TRP A 108 -14.44 -37.31 -6.91
C TRP A 108 -14.62 -36.38 -5.72
N LEU A 109 -14.98 -36.93 -4.56
CA LEU A 109 -15.12 -36.15 -3.32
C LEU A 109 -13.78 -35.58 -2.86
N GLU A 110 -12.70 -36.35 -2.97
CA GLU A 110 -11.34 -35.88 -2.67
C GLU A 110 -10.94 -34.72 -3.59
N GLN A 111 -11.19 -34.84 -4.89
CA GLN A 111 -10.93 -33.75 -5.85
C GLN A 111 -11.77 -32.50 -5.56
N LEU A 112 -13.05 -32.67 -5.19
CA LEU A 112 -13.91 -31.56 -4.81
C LEU A 112 -13.42 -30.87 -3.54
N LEU A 113 -13.03 -31.64 -2.52
CA LEU A 113 -12.48 -31.12 -1.28
C LEU A 113 -11.22 -30.30 -1.56
N HIS A 114 -10.30 -30.82 -2.35
CA HIS A 114 -9.09 -30.10 -2.75
C HIS A 114 -9.41 -28.79 -3.51
N LEU A 115 -10.39 -28.80 -4.43
CA LEU A 115 -10.83 -27.57 -5.12
C LEU A 115 -11.39 -26.53 -4.15
N VAL A 116 -12.20 -26.96 -3.18
CA VAL A 116 -12.78 -26.10 -2.15
C VAL A 116 -11.70 -25.53 -1.24
N GLU A 117 -10.77 -26.36 -0.76
CA GLU A 117 -9.64 -25.92 0.07
C GLU A 117 -8.79 -24.87 -0.65
N LYS A 118 -8.45 -25.13 -1.92
CA LYS A 118 -7.67 -24.19 -2.73
C LYS A 118 -8.44 -22.89 -2.99
N LYS A 119 -9.75 -22.96 -3.25
CA LYS A 119 -10.59 -21.77 -3.38
C LYS A 119 -10.64 -20.97 -2.08
N ASN A 120 -10.84 -21.65 -0.95
CA ASN A 120 -10.88 -21.01 0.37
C ASN A 120 -9.56 -20.31 0.70
N SER A 121 -8.42 -20.93 0.39
CA SER A 121 -7.10 -20.32 0.58
C SER A 121 -6.91 -19.07 -0.29
N LEU A 122 -7.32 -19.11 -1.55
CA LEU A 122 -7.24 -17.94 -2.44
C LEU A 122 -8.16 -16.81 -2.01
N VAL A 123 -9.38 -17.11 -1.55
CA VAL A 123 -10.33 -16.13 -1.04
C VAL A 123 -9.84 -15.51 0.28
N ALA A 124 -9.20 -16.31 1.14
CA ALA A 124 -8.57 -15.79 2.36
C ALA A 124 -7.43 -14.82 2.01
N GLU A 125 -6.55 -15.18 1.07
CA GLU A 125 -5.48 -14.31 0.58
C GLU A 125 -6.04 -13.02 -0.06
N GLU A 126 -7.10 -13.12 -0.88
CA GLU A 126 -7.79 -11.96 -1.44
C GLU A 126 -8.31 -11.03 -0.36
N ALA A 127 -8.95 -11.58 0.69
CA ALA A 127 -9.46 -10.78 1.80
C ALA A 127 -8.34 -10.05 2.54
N GLU A 128 -7.20 -10.70 2.79
CA GLU A 128 -6.02 -10.07 3.39
C GLU A 128 -5.51 -8.91 2.53
N LEU A 129 -5.36 -9.14 1.22
CA LEU A 129 -4.94 -8.11 0.27
C LEU A 129 -5.93 -6.95 0.24
N MET A 130 -7.24 -7.21 0.28
CA MET A 130 -8.27 -6.15 0.31
C MET A 130 -8.18 -5.28 1.57
N ILE A 131 -7.78 -5.84 2.72
CA ILE A 131 -7.51 -5.03 3.92
C ILE A 131 -6.30 -4.11 3.67
N THR A 132 -5.22 -4.63 3.07
CA THR A 132 -4.04 -3.79 2.75
C THR A 132 -4.36 -2.68 1.75
N VAL A 133 -5.28 -2.91 0.80
CA VAL A 133 -5.79 -1.86 -0.11
C VAL A 133 -6.52 -0.77 0.68
N GLN A 134 -7.36 -1.15 1.64
CA GLN A 134 -8.05 -0.19 2.50
C GLN A 134 -7.06 0.62 3.34
N GLU A 135 -6.04 -0.02 3.92
CA GLU A 135 -4.97 0.66 4.65
C GLU A 135 -4.26 1.69 3.78
N LEU A 136 -3.87 1.33 2.55
CA LEU A 136 -3.23 2.25 1.61
C LEU A 136 -4.12 3.46 1.27
N SER A 137 -5.43 3.23 1.04
CA SER A 137 -6.38 4.32 0.78
C SER A 137 -6.52 5.26 1.99
N LEU A 138 -6.45 4.72 3.21
CA LEU A 138 -6.48 5.53 4.43
C LEU A 138 -5.19 6.33 4.62
N GLU A 139 -4.03 5.75 4.29
CA GLU A 139 -2.74 6.44 4.31
C GLU A 139 -2.69 7.58 3.29
N GLU A 140 -3.23 7.38 2.09
CA GLU A 140 -3.33 8.42 1.07
C GLU A 140 -4.26 9.57 1.51
N LYS A 141 -5.45 9.24 2.06
CA LYS A 141 -6.35 10.25 2.63
C LYS A 141 -5.70 11.01 3.78
N GLN A 142 -4.96 10.30 4.64
CA GLN A 142 -4.21 10.93 5.74
C GLN A 142 -3.17 11.92 5.20
N LEU A 143 -2.40 11.52 4.18
CA LEU A 143 -1.41 12.38 3.54
C LEU A 143 -2.04 13.66 2.96
N GLN A 144 -3.15 13.52 2.22
CA GLN A 144 -3.88 14.66 1.65
C GLN A 144 -4.38 15.62 2.74
N LEU A 145 -4.99 15.10 3.80
CA LEU A 145 -5.47 15.90 4.93
C LEU A 145 -4.32 16.59 5.68
N ASP A 146 -3.18 15.91 5.86
CA ASP A 146 -2.00 16.47 6.50
C ASP A 146 -1.37 17.60 5.65
N GLN A 147 -1.36 17.45 4.33
CA GLN A 147 -0.90 18.51 3.41
C GLN A 147 -1.82 19.72 3.45
N GLU A 148 -3.14 19.53 3.38
CA GLU A 148 -4.13 20.60 3.53
C GLU A 148 -3.95 21.35 4.86
N LEU A 149 -3.82 20.60 5.97
CA LEU A 149 -3.63 21.17 7.31
C LEU A 149 -2.34 21.98 7.40
N ARG A 150 -1.23 21.48 6.82
CA ARG A 150 0.04 22.23 6.76
C ARG A 150 -0.12 23.54 5.99
N GLY A 151 -0.91 23.55 4.92
CA GLY A 151 -1.25 24.78 4.17
C GLY A 151 -1.88 25.84 5.06
N TYR A 152 -2.85 25.47 5.89
CA TYR A 152 -3.48 26.38 6.85
C TYR A 152 -2.55 26.78 8.01
N MET A 153 -1.79 25.82 8.56
CA MET A 153 -0.86 26.08 9.67
C MET A 153 0.33 26.99 9.29
N ASN A 154 0.77 26.93 8.03
CA ASN A 154 1.85 27.80 7.53
C ASN A 154 1.40 29.26 7.34
N ARG A 155 0.09 29.54 7.43
CA ARG A 155 -0.47 30.89 7.36
C ARG A 155 -0.40 31.56 8.73
N ASP A 156 -0.02 32.84 8.74
CA ASP A 156 0.08 33.62 9.98
C ASP A 156 -1.28 33.74 10.68
N GLU A 157 -1.30 33.56 12.01
CA GLU A 157 -2.51 33.52 12.85
C GLU A 157 -3.34 34.80 12.77
N VAL A 158 -2.66 35.93 12.54
CA VAL A 158 -3.28 37.25 12.39
C VAL A 158 -4.04 37.38 11.07
N LEU A 159 -3.64 36.60 10.05
CA LEU A 159 -4.25 36.60 8.71
C LEU A 159 -5.31 35.50 8.53
N LYS A 160 -5.52 34.64 9.53
CA LYS A 160 -6.51 33.55 9.48
C LYS A 160 -7.93 34.08 9.65
N THR A 161 -8.79 33.78 8.70
CA THR A 161 -10.22 34.09 8.80
C THR A 161 -10.94 33.08 9.69
N ALA A 162 -12.15 33.40 10.15
CA ALA A 162 -12.98 32.45 10.91
C ALA A 162 -13.31 31.19 10.09
N ALA A 163 -13.42 31.33 8.76
CA ALA A 163 -13.62 30.21 7.84
C ALA A 163 -12.39 29.29 7.78
N ASP A 164 -11.18 29.86 7.76
CA ASP A 164 -9.93 29.08 7.77
C ASP A 164 -9.83 28.25 9.06
N ARG A 165 -10.16 28.83 10.22
CA ARG A 165 -10.18 28.11 11.51
C ARG A 165 -11.22 26.99 11.54
N GLN A 166 -12.38 27.21 10.93
CA GLN A 166 -13.40 26.17 10.81
C GLN A 166 -12.95 25.04 9.88
N ALA A 167 -12.25 25.36 8.79
CA ALA A 167 -11.68 24.37 7.88
C ALA A 167 -10.60 23.52 8.58
N GLU A 168 -9.68 24.15 9.32
CA GLU A 168 -8.68 23.45 10.15
C GLU A 168 -9.36 22.46 11.12
N GLU A 169 -10.40 22.89 11.83
CA GLU A 169 -11.12 22.03 12.76
C GLU A 169 -11.81 20.85 12.05
N GLN A 170 -12.39 21.08 10.87
CA GLN A 170 -12.97 20.01 10.06
C GLN A 170 -11.92 19.01 9.57
N ILE A 171 -10.75 19.47 9.14
CA ILE A 171 -9.64 18.62 8.70
C ILE A 171 -9.15 17.77 9.87
N LEU A 172 -8.96 18.36 11.06
CA LEU A 172 -8.58 17.63 12.27
C LEU A 172 -9.61 16.55 12.64
N ARG A 173 -10.91 16.84 12.57
CA ARG A 173 -11.95 15.84 12.80
C ARG A 173 -11.89 14.70 11.77
N LYS A 174 -11.65 15.01 10.50
CA LYS A 174 -11.48 13.99 9.44
C LYS A 174 -10.24 13.13 9.70
N LEU A 175 -9.12 13.74 10.12
CA LEU A 175 -7.89 13.02 10.44
C LEU A 175 -8.09 12.03 11.60
N VAL A 176 -8.78 12.45 12.67
CA VAL A 176 -9.16 11.57 13.78
C VAL A 176 -10.04 10.42 13.29
N ASN A 177 -10.98 10.70 12.38
CA ASN A 177 -11.81 9.65 11.78
C ASN A 177 -10.99 8.64 10.96
N VAL A 178 -9.99 9.09 10.18
CA VAL A 178 -9.08 8.20 9.44
C VAL A 178 -8.28 7.31 10.42
N VAL A 179 -7.77 7.87 11.50
CA VAL A 179 -7.07 7.10 12.56
C VAL A 179 -8.00 6.06 13.18
N ASN A 180 -9.25 6.42 13.48
CA ASN A 180 -10.23 5.48 14.00
C ASN A 180 -10.58 4.36 13.00
N GLN A 181 -10.63 4.68 11.71
CA GLN A 181 -10.83 3.68 10.65
C GLN A 181 -9.66 2.69 10.58
N ARG A 182 -8.41 3.17 10.66
CA ARG A 182 -7.22 2.29 10.73
C ARG A 182 -7.24 1.41 11.98
N ASP A 183 -7.59 1.97 13.12
CA ASP A 183 -7.72 1.23 14.38
C ASP A 183 -8.83 0.17 14.32
N ALA A 184 -9.93 0.44 13.61
CA ALA A 184 -10.97 -0.55 13.36
C ALA A 184 -10.47 -1.72 12.48
N LEU A 185 -9.64 -1.44 11.45
CA LEU A 185 -9.03 -2.49 10.63
C LEU A 185 -8.09 -3.38 11.43
N ILE A 186 -7.24 -2.79 12.27
CA ILE A 186 -6.33 -3.54 13.15
C ILE A 186 -7.13 -4.42 14.11
N ARG A 187 -8.19 -3.88 14.72
CA ARG A 187 -9.07 -4.66 15.60
C ARG A 187 -9.75 -5.81 14.86
N PHE A 188 -10.19 -5.59 13.63
CA PHE A 188 -10.78 -6.63 12.79
C PHE A 188 -9.78 -7.75 12.46
N GLN A 189 -8.55 -7.41 12.07
CA GLN A 189 -7.48 -8.39 11.82
C GLN A 189 -7.13 -9.18 13.08
N GLU A 190 -7.07 -8.53 14.24
CA GLU A 190 -6.79 -9.21 15.51
C GLU A 190 -7.92 -10.16 15.92
N GLN A 191 -9.18 -9.75 15.73
CA GLN A 191 -10.33 -10.63 15.94
C GLN A 191 -10.27 -11.87 15.04
N HIS A 192 -9.93 -11.68 13.76
CA HIS A 192 -9.77 -12.77 12.81
C HIS A 192 -8.63 -13.72 13.24
N ARG A 193 -7.49 -13.17 13.65
CA ARG A 193 -6.36 -13.96 14.16
C ARG A 193 -6.74 -14.79 15.39
N LEU A 194 -7.51 -14.22 16.31
CA LEU A 194 -8.00 -14.90 17.51
C LEU A 194 -9.03 -15.99 17.18
N SER A 195 -9.92 -15.76 16.21
CA SER A 195 -10.89 -16.77 15.77
C SER A 195 -10.19 -17.96 15.10
N GLU A 196 -9.18 -17.71 14.27
CA GLU A 196 -8.39 -18.79 13.64
C GLU A 196 -7.62 -19.61 14.69
N LEU A 197 -7.05 -18.97 15.71
CA LEU A 197 -6.41 -19.66 16.83
C LEU A 197 -7.40 -20.49 17.66
N ALA A 198 -8.61 -19.99 17.86
CA ALA A 198 -9.67 -20.70 18.57
C ALA A 198 -10.27 -21.85 17.74
N ALA A 199 -10.28 -21.73 16.41
CA ALA A 199 -10.72 -22.76 15.47
C ALA A 199 -9.62 -23.80 15.15
N GLY A 200 -8.38 -23.54 15.54
CA GLY A 200 -7.28 -24.49 15.44
C GLY A 200 -7.53 -25.79 16.23
N PRO A 201 -6.81 -26.89 15.91
CA PRO A 201 -7.13 -28.26 16.32
C PRO A 201 -7.03 -28.56 17.84
N GLY A 202 -6.86 -27.56 18.69
CA GLY A 202 -6.78 -27.69 20.14
C GLY A 202 -8.12 -27.71 20.89
N ALA A 203 -9.25 -27.52 20.21
CA ALA A 203 -10.59 -27.49 20.83
C ALA A 203 -11.33 -28.84 20.79
N GLN A 204 -10.68 -29.91 20.32
CA GLN A 204 -11.17 -31.28 20.42
C GLN A 204 -10.25 -32.07 21.37
N SER A 205 -10.42 -31.86 22.67
CA SER A 205 -9.88 -32.72 23.73
C SER A 205 -11.02 -33.17 24.63
#